data_AF-A0A8K0G515-F1
#
_entry.id   AF-A0A8K0G515-F1
#
_cell.length_a   1.000
_cell.length_b   1.000
_cell.length_c   1.000
_cell.angle_alpha   90.00
_cell.angle_beta   90.00
_cell.angle_gamma   90.00
#
_symmetry.space_group_name_H-M   'P 1'
#
loop_
_entity.id
_entity.type
_entity.pdbx_description
1 polymer ?
#
loop_
_entity_poly.entity_id
_entity_poly.type
_entity_poly.pdbx_seq_one_letter_code
_entity_poly.pdbx_strand_id
1 'polypeptide(L)'
;MLAERVEIIFTYGFEGQSALRTTAVFNARHPEKSISHTYAKKLGTKFEETGSVANKKRVGPRVLDEVAQIEILGHFTATPTSSVRKAKTVTGISRETVRRALKLHKFYPYKMQIFQELAEDDYDQDDGENSK
;
A
#
# COMPACT_ATOMS: atom_id res chain seq x y z
N MET A 1 13.29 -11.04 14.71
CA MET A 1 12.73 -9.65 14.75
C MET A 1 13.82 -8.63 14.38
N LEU A 2 13.55 -7.31 14.33
CA LEU A 2 14.59 -6.32 13.96
C LEU A 2 15.76 -6.31 14.95
N ALA A 3 15.47 -6.33 16.26
CA ALA A 3 16.48 -6.36 17.33
C ALA A 3 17.45 -7.54 17.21
N GLU A 4 16.93 -8.73 16.93
CA GLU A 4 17.71 -9.96 16.70
C GLU A 4 18.74 -9.79 15.58
N ARG A 5 18.36 -9.15 14.47
CA ARG A 5 19.26 -8.94 13.34
C ARG A 5 20.32 -7.90 13.63
N VAL A 6 19.99 -6.90 14.45
CA VAL A 6 20.94 -5.91 14.93
C VAL A 6 21.99 -6.60 15.80
N GLU A 7 21.57 -7.47 16.71
CA GLU A 7 22.49 -8.27 17.53
C GLU A 7 23.38 -9.19 16.68
N ILE A 8 22.81 -9.85 15.67
CA ILE A 8 23.59 -10.69 14.74
C ILE A 8 24.66 -9.86 14.04
N ILE A 9 24.34 -8.65 13.57
CA ILE A 9 25.31 -7.77 12.90
C ILE A 9 26.40 -7.28 13.87
N PHE A 10 26.05 -6.91 15.10
CA PHE A 10 27.05 -6.53 16.09
C PHE A 10 28.00 -7.68 16.43
N THR A 11 27.44 -8.88 16.62
CA THR A 11 28.23 -10.08 16.84
C THR A 11 29.09 -10.41 15.61
N TYR A 12 28.56 -10.22 14.41
CA TYR A 12 29.29 -10.41 13.15
C TYR A 12 30.49 -9.49 13.02
N GLY A 13 30.34 -8.21 13.39
CA GLY A 13 31.45 -7.26 13.45
C GLY A 13 32.50 -7.62 14.50
N PHE A 14 32.05 -8.01 15.70
CA PHE A 14 32.94 -8.40 16.80
C PHE A 14 33.77 -9.66 16.48
N GLU A 15 33.17 -10.64 15.81
CA GLU A 15 33.80 -11.90 15.42
C GLU A 15 34.64 -11.81 14.13
N GLY A 16 35.00 -10.59 13.69
CA GLY A 16 35.84 -10.37 12.52
C GLY A 16 35.19 -10.83 11.22
N GLN A 17 33.87 -10.59 11.06
CA GLN A 17 33.08 -10.93 9.88
C GLN A 17 33.02 -12.45 9.58
N SER A 18 33.29 -13.29 10.59
CA SER A 18 33.15 -14.74 10.47
C SER A 18 31.71 -15.19 10.75
N ALA A 19 30.99 -15.56 9.69
CA ALA A 19 29.60 -15.98 9.79
C ALA A 19 29.42 -17.24 10.65
N LEU A 20 30.38 -18.17 10.61
CA LEU A 20 30.35 -19.39 11.42
C LEU A 20 30.44 -19.09 12.91
N ARG A 21 31.44 -18.28 13.31
CA ARG A 21 31.62 -17.87 14.71
C ARG A 21 30.42 -17.09 15.23
N THR A 22 29.93 -16.15 14.43
CA THR A 22 28.72 -15.38 14.73
C THR A 22 27.54 -16.29 15.06
N THR A 23 27.29 -17.30 14.24
CA THR A 23 26.19 -18.23 14.50
C THR A 23 26.43 -19.14 15.69
N ALA A 24 27.66 -19.56 15.95
CA ALA A 24 27.97 -20.34 17.15
C ALA A 24 27.69 -19.52 18.42
N VAL A 25 28.17 -18.28 18.47
CA VAL A 25 27.96 -17.37 19.61
C VAL A 25 26.48 -17.03 19.76
N PHE A 26 25.79 -16.70 18.67
CA PHE A 26 24.37 -16.35 18.71
C PHE A 26 23.51 -17.55 19.14
N ASN A 27 23.73 -18.74 18.57
CA ASN A 27 22.97 -19.95 18.91
C ASN A 27 23.26 -20.42 20.35
N ALA A 28 24.47 -20.18 20.87
CA ALA A 28 24.80 -20.47 22.26
C ALA A 28 24.07 -19.52 23.24
N ARG A 29 23.86 -18.25 22.85
CA ARG A 29 23.07 -17.28 23.64
C ARG A 29 21.57 -17.49 23.52
N HIS A 30 21.10 -18.02 22.38
CA HIS A 30 19.69 -18.22 22.05
C HIS A 30 19.39 -19.67 21.64
N PRO A 31 19.34 -20.62 22.59
CA PRO A 31 19.04 -22.02 22.29
C PRO A 31 17.64 -22.22 21.69
N GLU A 32 16.71 -21.30 21.95
CA GLU A 32 15.35 -21.33 21.43
C GLU A 32 15.23 -20.85 19.97
N LYS A 33 16.22 -20.13 19.44
CA LYS A 33 16.21 -19.52 18.10
C LYS A 33 17.56 -19.68 17.44
N SER A 34 17.75 -20.83 16.78
CA SER A 34 18.96 -21.07 16.01
C SER A 34 18.91 -20.42 14.63
N ILE A 35 20.04 -19.84 14.23
CA ILE A 35 20.26 -19.27 12.90
C ILE A 35 21.32 -20.07 12.13
N SER A 36 21.24 -20.02 10.81
CA SER A 36 22.22 -20.62 9.91
C SER A 36 23.33 -19.64 9.56
N HIS A 37 24.55 -20.14 9.33
CA HIS A 37 25.69 -19.31 8.93
C HIS A 37 25.44 -18.59 7.60
N THR A 38 24.68 -19.21 6.70
CA THR A 38 24.27 -18.60 5.42
C THR A 38 23.35 -17.40 5.64
N TYR A 39 22.48 -17.43 6.66
CA TYR A 39 21.64 -16.30 7.03
C TYR A 39 22.49 -15.14 7.57
N ALA A 40 23.40 -15.42 8.51
CA ALA A 40 24.31 -14.40 9.07
C ALA A 40 25.15 -13.73 7.97
N LYS A 41 25.72 -14.52 7.05
CA LYS A 41 26.49 -13.98 5.91
C LYS A 41 25.64 -13.09 5.01
N LYS A 42 24.45 -13.55 4.60
CA LYS A 42 23.52 -12.75 3.77
C LYS A 42 23.12 -11.45 4.45
N LEU A 43 22.91 -11.49 5.77
CA LEU A 43 22.54 -10.32 6.56
C LEU A 43 23.70 -9.31 6.62
N GLY A 44 24.93 -9.78 6.86
CA GLY A 44 26.15 -8.96 6.84
C GLY A 44 26.37 -8.30 5.47
N THR A 45 26.38 -9.08 4.39
CA THR A 45 26.56 -8.55 3.03
C THR A 45 25.48 -7.52 2.67
N LYS A 46 24.22 -7.82 2.98
CA LYS A 46 23.13 -6.85 2.76
C LYS A 46 23.34 -5.56 3.55
N PHE A 47 23.81 -5.67 4.78
CA PHE A 47 24.07 -4.49 5.62
C PHE A 47 25.22 -3.65 5.05
N GLU A 48 26.27 -4.27 4.54
CA GLU A 48 27.36 -3.56 3.85
C GLU A 48 26.87 -2.87 2.57
N GLU A 49 25.98 -3.50 1.80
CA GLU A 49 25.44 -2.93 0.56
C GLU A 49 24.43 -1.79 0.79
N THR A 50 23.55 -1.92 1.78
CA THR A 50 22.39 -1.01 1.96
C THR A 50 22.42 -0.17 3.22
N GLY A 51 23.34 -0.45 4.16
CA GLY A 51 23.37 0.16 5.49
C GLY A 51 22.16 -0.19 6.36
N SER A 52 21.31 -1.13 5.93
CA SER A 52 20.00 -1.37 6.54
C SER A 52 19.79 -2.82 6.97
N VAL A 53 19.41 -2.97 8.24
CA VAL A 53 19.05 -4.26 8.85
C VAL A 53 17.56 -4.60 8.62
N ALA A 54 16.76 -3.59 8.28
CA ALA A 54 15.32 -3.74 8.08
C ALA A 54 15.00 -4.67 6.91
N ASN A 55 13.90 -5.41 6.97
CA ASN A 55 13.43 -6.17 5.81
C ASN A 55 13.28 -5.24 4.60
N LYS A 56 13.62 -5.73 3.41
CA LYS A 56 13.28 -5.03 2.17
C LYS A 56 11.77 -4.81 2.20
N LYS A 57 11.34 -3.55 2.19
CA LYS A 57 9.91 -3.22 2.08
C LYS A 57 9.41 -3.92 0.81
N ARG A 58 8.33 -4.69 0.93
CA ARG A 58 7.61 -5.18 -0.24
C ARG A 58 6.92 -3.97 -0.86
N VAL A 59 7.63 -3.26 -1.72
CA VAL A 59 7.06 -2.13 -2.45
C VAL A 59 6.27 -2.71 -3.61
N GLY A 60 4.93 -2.63 -3.52
CA GLY A 60 4.03 -2.85 -4.64
C GLY A 60 2.73 -3.57 -4.29
N PRO A 61 1.57 -3.04 -4.70
CA PRO A 61 0.56 -3.91 -5.30
C PRO A 61 1.19 -4.59 -6.53
N ARG A 62 0.76 -5.81 -6.88
CA ARG A 62 1.05 -6.39 -8.21
C ARG A 62 0.65 -5.35 -9.24
N VAL A 63 1.64 -4.70 -9.85
CA VAL A 63 1.47 -3.52 -10.68
C VAL A 63 0.38 -3.82 -11.69
N LEU A 64 -0.69 -3.05 -11.64
CA LEU A 64 -1.59 -3.01 -12.77
C LEU A 64 -0.80 -2.35 -13.89
N ASP A 65 -0.58 -3.09 -14.97
CA ASP A 65 0.13 -2.60 -16.15
C ASP A 65 -0.35 -1.19 -16.54
N GLU A 66 0.58 -0.29 -16.83
CA GLU A 66 0.27 1.12 -17.11
C GLU A 66 -0.68 1.24 -18.30
N VAL A 67 -0.50 0.39 -19.31
CA VAL A 67 -1.38 0.30 -20.49
C VAL A 67 -2.81 -0.04 -20.07
N ALA A 68 -2.98 -1.04 -19.20
CA ALA A 68 -4.28 -1.42 -18.68
C ALA A 68 -4.92 -0.30 -17.84
N GLN A 69 -4.13 0.49 -17.10
CA GLN A 69 -4.65 1.67 -16.38
C GLN A 69 -5.19 2.72 -17.36
N ILE A 70 -4.43 3.02 -18.42
CA ILE A 70 -4.83 3.99 -19.44
C ILE A 70 -6.10 3.53 -20.14
N GLU A 71 -6.22 2.25 -20.50
CA GLU A 71 -7.41 1.69 -21.14
C GLU A 71 -8.65 1.80 -20.24
N ILE A 72 -8.51 1.45 -18.95
CA ILE A 72 -9.60 1.59 -17.97
C ILE A 72 -10.01 3.05 -17.86
N LEU A 73 -9.06 3.96 -17.67
CA LEU A 73 -9.37 5.38 -17.53
C LEU A 73 -10.01 5.95 -18.80
N GLY A 74 -9.49 5.61 -19.98
CA GLY A 74 -10.04 6.03 -21.27
C GLY A 74 -11.49 5.58 -21.49
N HIS A 75 -11.82 4.35 -21.08
CA HIS A 75 -13.20 3.87 -21.15
C HIS A 75 -14.14 4.67 -20.23
N PHE A 76 -13.71 4.99 -19.01
CA PHE A 76 -14.51 5.73 -18.03
C PHE A 76 -14.56 7.25 -18.29
N THR A 77 -13.58 7.83 -18.98
CA THR A 77 -13.66 9.22 -19.45
C THR A 77 -14.66 9.35 -20.59
N ALA A 78 -14.70 8.37 -21.52
CA ALA A 78 -15.68 8.34 -22.60
C ALA A 78 -17.10 8.02 -22.11
N THR A 79 -17.23 7.12 -21.13
CA THR A 79 -18.53 6.69 -20.57
C THR A 79 -18.52 6.65 -19.04
N PRO A 80 -18.66 7.80 -18.37
CA PRO A 80 -18.57 7.87 -16.90
C PRO A 80 -19.61 7.00 -16.18
N THR A 81 -20.82 6.88 -16.70
CA THR A 81 -21.90 6.12 -16.07
C THR A 81 -21.78 4.60 -16.25
N SER A 82 -20.74 4.12 -16.94
CA SER A 82 -20.55 2.70 -17.20
C SER A 82 -20.24 1.92 -15.93
N SER A 83 -20.77 0.70 -15.81
CA SER A 83 -20.49 -0.13 -14.64
C SER A 83 -19.13 -0.83 -14.74
N VAL A 84 -18.51 -1.11 -13.59
CA VAL A 84 -17.26 -1.90 -13.54
C VAL A 84 -17.42 -3.28 -14.19
N ARG A 85 -18.63 -3.86 -14.15
CA ARG A 85 -18.93 -5.14 -14.82
C ARG A 85 -18.88 -4.98 -16.34
N LYS A 86 -19.45 -3.90 -16.88
CA LYS A 86 -19.43 -3.58 -18.30
C LYS A 86 -18.00 -3.28 -18.78
N ALA A 87 -17.24 -2.52 -18.00
CA ALA A 87 -15.83 -2.25 -18.28
C ALA A 87 -14.99 -3.54 -18.39
N LYS A 88 -15.21 -4.54 -17.52
CA LYS A 88 -14.58 -5.87 -17.64
C LYS A 88 -14.90 -6.53 -18.97
N THR A 89 -16.17 -6.53 -19.39
CA THR A 89 -16.59 -7.17 -20.64
C THR A 89 -15.97 -6.49 -21.85
N VAL A 90 -15.81 -5.15 -21.81
CA VAL A 90 -15.27 -4.37 -22.93
C VAL A 90 -13.74 -4.45 -23.01
N THR A 91 -13.05 -4.29 -21.88
CA THR A 91 -11.56 -4.25 -21.83
C THR A 91 -10.93 -5.63 -21.62
N GLY A 92 -11.72 -6.65 -21.25
CA GLY A 92 -11.21 -7.96 -20.85
C GLY A 92 -10.49 -7.99 -19.48
N ILE A 93 -10.31 -6.83 -18.83
CA ILE A 93 -9.60 -6.71 -17.56
C ILE A 93 -10.48 -7.15 -16.40
N SER A 94 -9.91 -7.89 -15.44
CA SER A 94 -10.68 -8.39 -14.28
C SER A 94 -11.31 -7.24 -13.48
N ARG A 95 -12.51 -7.51 -12.96
CA ARG A 95 -13.33 -6.51 -12.25
C ARG A 95 -12.58 -5.90 -11.05
N GLU A 96 -11.81 -6.72 -10.35
CA GLU A 96 -11.02 -6.35 -9.18
C GLU A 96 -9.91 -5.37 -9.57
N THR A 97 -9.29 -5.61 -10.71
CA THR A 97 -8.24 -4.76 -11.28
C THR A 97 -8.81 -3.42 -11.74
N VAL A 98 -9.94 -3.42 -12.47
CA VAL A 98 -10.66 -2.19 -12.83
C VAL A 98 -10.99 -1.36 -11.58
N ARG A 99 -11.55 -2.00 -10.55
CA ARG A 99 -11.88 -1.31 -9.29
C ARG A 99 -10.66 -0.74 -8.57
N ARG A 100 -9.52 -1.45 -8.59
CA ARG A 100 -8.25 -0.96 -8.00
C ARG A 100 -7.72 0.25 -8.78
N ALA A 101 -7.76 0.20 -10.10
CA ALA A 101 -7.34 1.31 -10.98
C ALA A 101 -8.15 2.58 -10.67
N LEU A 102 -9.47 2.47 -10.63
CA LEU A 102 -10.35 3.60 -10.33
C LEU A 102 -10.07 4.19 -8.95
N LYS A 103 -9.83 3.35 -7.93
CA LYS A 103 -9.46 3.82 -6.58
C LYS A 103 -8.09 4.50 -6.56
N LEU A 104 -7.11 3.95 -7.27
CA LEU A 104 -5.75 4.50 -7.33
C LEU A 104 -5.76 5.92 -7.92
N HIS A 105 -6.54 6.12 -8.98
CA HIS A 105 -6.68 7.40 -9.68
C HIS A 105 -7.79 8.30 -9.13
N LYS A 106 -8.40 7.93 -7.99
CA LYS A 106 -9.50 8.68 -7.35
C LYS A 106 -10.66 8.99 -8.32
N PHE A 107 -10.93 8.08 -9.26
CA PHE A 107 -12.03 8.22 -10.21
C PHE A 107 -13.32 7.73 -9.58
N TYR A 108 -14.23 8.65 -9.29
CA TYR A 108 -15.54 8.38 -8.69
C TYR A 108 -16.65 8.76 -9.68
N PRO A 109 -17.21 7.79 -10.43
CA PRO A 109 -18.16 8.12 -11.50
C PRO A 109 -19.48 8.72 -11.02
N TYR A 110 -19.84 8.51 -9.74
CA TYR A 110 -21.05 9.06 -9.14
C TYR A 110 -20.66 10.01 -8.01
N LYS A 111 -20.55 11.30 -8.32
CA LYS A 111 -20.54 12.34 -7.29
C LYS A 111 -21.99 12.78 -7.10
N MET A 112 -22.59 12.46 -5.96
CA MET A 112 -23.94 12.95 -5.65
C MET A 112 -23.90 14.48 -5.59
N GLN A 113 -24.64 15.12 -6.50
CA GLN A 113 -24.93 16.54 -6.40
C GLN A 113 -26.29 16.63 -5.72
N ILE A 114 -26.28 17.15 -4.49
CA ILE A 114 -27.51 17.47 -3.76
C ILE A 114 -27.83 18.91 -4.14
N PHE A 115 -28.88 19.10 -4.92
CA PHE A 115 -29.44 20.41 -5.20
C PHE A 115 -30.59 20.60 -4.22
N GLN A 116 -30.50 21.64 -3.38
CA GLN A 116 -31.63 22.12 -2.61
C GLN A 116 -32.33 23.14 -3.49
N GLU A 117 -33.50 22.78 -4.02
CA GLU A 117 -34.39 23.75 -4.64
C GLU A 117 -35.20 24.40 -3.51
N LEU A 118 -35.14 25.73 -3.41
CA LEU A 118 -36.07 26.50 -2.58
C LEU A 118 -37.43 26.44 -3.29
N ALA A 119 -38.48 26.00 -2.59
CA ALA A 119 -39.85 26.16 -3.08
C ALA A 119 -40.26 27.64 -2.95
N GLU A 120 -41.18 28.12 -3.79
CA GLU A 120 -41.69 29.50 -3.68
C GLU A 120 -42.35 29.78 -2.31
N ASP A 121 -42.80 28.74 -1.61
CA ASP A 121 -43.41 28.82 -0.28
C ASP A 121 -42.39 28.88 0.88
N ASP A 122 -41.08 28.70 0.63
CA ASP A 122 -40.04 28.75 1.68
C ASP A 122 -39.71 30.19 2.13
N TYR A 123 -40.29 31.22 1.49
CA TYR A 123 -40.09 32.63 1.87
C TYR A 123 -41.05 33.12 2.98
N ASP A 124 -42.11 32.38 3.29
CA ASP A 124 -43.24 32.90 4.07
C ASP A 124 -43.16 32.61 5.58
N GLN A 125 -42.01 32.13 6.07
CA GLN A 125 -41.86 31.68 7.45
C GLN A 125 -40.63 32.27 8.13
N ASP A 126 -40.47 33.59 8.02
CA ASP A 126 -39.70 34.37 9.00
C ASP A 126 -40.67 35.35 9.68
N ASP A 127 -41.05 34.96 10.89
CA ASP A 127 -41.96 35.66 11.77
C ASP A 127 -41.46 37.08 12.09
N GLY A 128 -42.23 38.07 11.64
CA GLY A 128 -42.18 39.42 12.17
C GLY A 128 -42.79 39.50 13.57
N GLU A 129 -42.16 38.87 14.57
CA GLU A 129 -42.29 39.28 15.97
C GLU A 129 -41.63 40.67 16.12
N ASN A 130 -42.35 41.72 15.74
CA ASN A 130 -42.07 43.07 16.20
C ASN A 130 -43.36 43.91 16.12
N SER A 131 -44.16 43.85 17.18
CA SER A 131 -45.15 44.89 17.47
C SER A 131 -45.33 45.07 18.99
N LYS A 132 -44.68 46.14 19.46
CA LYS A 132 -44.94 46.99 20.63
C LYS A 132 -44.97 46.37 22.03
#